data_AF-A0A495TFY4-F1
#
_entry.id   AF-A0A495TFY4-F1
#
_cell.length_a   1.000
_cell.length_b   1.000
_cell.length_c   1.000
_cell.angle_alpha   90.00
_cell.angle_beta   90.00
_cell.angle_gamma   90.00
#
_symmetry.space_group_name_H-M   'P 1'
#
loop_
_entity.id
_entity.type
_entity.pdbx_description
1 polymer ?
#
loop_
_entity_poly.entity_id
_entity_poly.type
_entity_poly.pdbx_seq_one_letter_code
_entity_poly.pdbx_strand_id
1 'polypeptide(L)'
;MRRILTALSTALLALAGALALPASAQADPINPQPYAYGVLVALARPASGGPNGTYYCADEYRQINGDGRPVLLRPCDGSWNQFWFVAPDGLIHSTNDGRCLWGHFPDSPSDSPGAQARGCNANDANQRWTFDTDGSVCNAAGACLTYVGTPGPRSSYALWTLGRNAGAGITQQWGWQHSDSDRPVFPNI
;
A
#
# COMPACT_ATOMS: atom_id res chain seq x y z
N MET A 1 -74.06 -32.19 -25.85
CA MET A 1 -73.83 -31.17 -24.81
C MET A 1 -72.41 -31.31 -24.28
N ARG A 2 -71.48 -30.45 -24.71
CA ARG A 2 -70.13 -30.33 -24.15
C ARG A 2 -69.74 -28.85 -24.18
N ARG A 3 -69.42 -28.32 -23.00
CA ARG A 3 -69.23 -26.90 -22.70
C ARG A 3 -67.84 -26.44 -23.19
N ILE A 4 -67.81 -25.30 -23.88
CA ILE A 4 -66.60 -24.56 -24.24
C ILE A 4 -66.27 -23.66 -23.03
N LEU A 5 -65.08 -23.78 -22.46
CA LEU A 5 -64.54 -22.86 -21.46
C LEU A 5 -63.27 -22.22 -22.04
N THR A 6 -63.39 -20.93 -22.31
CA THR A 6 -62.35 -19.98 -22.69
C THR A 6 -61.40 -19.75 -21.52
N ALA A 7 -60.09 -19.94 -21.74
CA ALA A 7 -59.06 -19.54 -20.78
C ALA A 7 -58.30 -18.33 -21.36
N LEU A 8 -58.55 -17.15 -20.80
CA LEU A 8 -57.63 -16.01 -20.91
C LEU A 8 -56.47 -16.25 -19.95
N SER A 9 -55.24 -16.16 -20.43
CA SER A 9 -54.05 -16.10 -19.57
C SER A 9 -53.15 -14.98 -20.06
N THR A 10 -53.15 -13.91 -19.28
CA THR A 10 -52.22 -12.77 -19.36
C THR A 10 -50.84 -13.24 -18.93
N ALA A 11 -49.90 -13.30 -19.87
CA ALA A 11 -48.48 -13.53 -19.56
C ALA A 11 -47.81 -12.20 -19.20
N LEU A 12 -47.39 -12.08 -17.95
CA LEU A 12 -46.64 -10.95 -17.39
C LEU A 12 -45.24 -10.86 -18.03
N LEU A 13 -44.86 -9.65 -18.44
CA LEU A 13 -43.48 -9.26 -18.73
C LEU A 13 -42.67 -9.28 -17.43
N ALA A 14 -41.76 -10.24 -17.26
CA ALA A 14 -40.75 -10.19 -16.22
C ALA A 14 -39.49 -9.50 -16.77
N LEU A 15 -39.34 -8.19 -16.54
CA LEU A 15 -38.05 -7.52 -16.61
C LEU A 15 -37.24 -7.95 -15.37
N ALA A 16 -36.47 -9.03 -15.49
CA ALA A 16 -35.39 -9.31 -14.54
C ALA A 16 -34.20 -8.43 -14.92
N GLY A 17 -34.21 -7.18 -14.46
CA GLY A 17 -33.02 -6.34 -14.44
C GLY A 17 -31.99 -7.00 -13.54
N ALA A 18 -30.90 -7.47 -14.12
CA ALA A 18 -29.72 -7.86 -13.37
C ALA A 18 -29.20 -6.60 -12.67
N LEU A 19 -29.53 -6.45 -11.39
CA LEU A 19 -28.83 -5.55 -10.49
C LEU A 19 -27.40 -6.09 -10.38
N ALA A 20 -26.52 -5.63 -11.26
CA ALA A 20 -25.10 -5.74 -11.04
C ALA A 20 -24.80 -4.99 -9.74
N LEU A 21 -24.57 -5.74 -8.67
CA LEU A 21 -23.94 -5.21 -7.47
C LEU A 21 -22.67 -4.47 -7.93
N PRO A 22 -22.39 -3.25 -7.44
CA PRO A 22 -21.10 -2.64 -7.73
C PRO A 22 -20.06 -3.62 -7.20
N ALA A 23 -19.22 -4.15 -8.11
CA ALA A 23 -18.04 -4.87 -7.70
C ALA A 23 -17.33 -3.95 -6.72
N SER A 24 -17.27 -4.35 -5.45
CA SER A 24 -16.29 -3.79 -4.53
C SER A 24 -14.99 -3.79 -5.31
N ALA A 25 -14.36 -2.63 -5.45
CA ALA A 25 -13.06 -2.49 -6.07
C ALA A 25 -12.07 -3.35 -5.28
N GLN A 26 -12.03 -4.63 -5.64
CA GLN A 26 -10.93 -5.51 -5.35
C GLN A 26 -9.84 -4.88 -6.20
N ALA A 27 -8.90 -4.20 -5.55
CA ALA A 27 -7.66 -3.86 -6.21
C ALA A 27 -7.15 -5.19 -6.76
N ASP A 28 -7.26 -5.39 -8.07
CA ASP A 28 -6.60 -6.52 -8.71
C ASP A 28 -5.11 -6.30 -8.43
N PRO A 29 -4.45 -7.20 -7.67
CA PRO A 29 -3.02 -7.08 -7.46
C PRO A 29 -2.36 -7.25 -8.83
N ILE A 30 -1.92 -6.15 -9.43
CA ILE A 30 -1.22 -6.17 -10.71
C ILE A 30 0.03 -7.04 -10.51
N ASN A 31 0.10 -8.15 -11.23
CA ASN A 31 1.26 -9.01 -11.31
C ASN A 31 2.37 -8.27 -12.11
N PRO A 32 3.63 -8.25 -11.63
CA PRO A 32 4.15 -8.98 -10.46
C PRO A 32 4.15 -8.16 -9.16
N GLN A 33 3.25 -8.52 -8.25
CA GLN A 33 3.43 -8.24 -6.82
C GLN A 33 4.56 -9.14 -6.28
N PRO A 34 5.51 -8.61 -5.51
CA PRO A 34 6.57 -9.42 -4.94
C PRO A 34 6.07 -10.10 -3.66
N TYR A 35 5.55 -11.33 -3.73
CA TYR A 35 5.14 -12.08 -2.53
C TYR A 35 6.36 -12.62 -1.77
N ALA A 36 7.04 -11.77 -1.00
CA ALA A 36 8.31 -12.10 -0.37
C ALA A 36 8.61 -11.24 0.87
N TYR A 37 9.68 -11.62 1.57
CA TYR A 37 10.34 -10.78 2.58
C TYR A 37 11.34 -9.84 1.89
N GLY A 38 11.35 -8.59 2.31
CA GLY A 38 12.21 -7.60 1.69
C GLY A 38 12.06 -6.22 2.31
N VAL A 39 12.52 -5.22 1.56
CA VAL A 39 12.56 -3.84 2.00
C VAL A 39 11.96 -2.94 0.92
N LEU A 40 11.08 -2.03 1.33
CA LEU A 40 10.52 -0.95 0.49
C LEU A 40 11.51 0.22 0.44
N VAL A 41 12.08 0.45 -0.72
CA VAL A 41 13.11 1.47 -0.95
C VAL A 41 12.54 2.63 -1.76
N ALA A 42 12.58 3.84 -1.22
CA ALA A 42 12.23 5.05 -1.98
C ALA A 42 13.30 5.32 -3.05
N LEU A 43 12.86 5.58 -4.28
CA LEU A 43 13.79 6.00 -5.35
C LEU A 43 14.18 7.47 -5.20
N ALA A 44 13.30 8.30 -4.64
CA ALA A 44 13.65 9.66 -4.29
C ALA A 44 14.68 9.71 -3.15
N ARG A 45 15.64 10.62 -3.30
CA ARG A 45 16.70 10.84 -2.32
C ARG A 45 16.52 12.20 -1.65
N PRO A 46 16.68 12.29 -0.33
CA PRO A 46 16.70 13.57 0.36
C PRO A 46 17.85 14.46 -0.07
N ALA A 47 17.52 15.73 -0.34
CA ALA A 47 18.47 16.73 -0.81
C ALA A 47 19.60 17.00 0.18
N SER A 48 19.36 16.78 1.48
CA SER A 48 20.39 16.93 2.52
C SER A 48 21.39 15.78 2.56
N GLY A 49 21.33 14.82 1.63
CA GLY A 49 22.36 13.82 1.39
C GLY A 49 22.78 13.08 2.66
N GLY A 50 22.07 11.98 2.98
CA GLY A 50 22.79 10.87 3.61
C GLY A 50 24.06 10.57 2.79
N PRO A 51 25.12 9.97 3.38
CA PRO A 51 26.39 9.75 2.69
C PRO A 51 26.15 9.28 1.25
N ASN A 52 26.78 9.96 0.28
CA ASN A 52 26.51 9.81 -1.16
C ASN A 52 26.21 8.35 -1.53
N GLY A 53 25.02 8.08 -2.11
CA GLY A 53 24.61 6.72 -2.46
C GLY A 53 23.63 6.04 -1.49
N THR A 54 23.33 6.64 -0.34
CA THR A 54 22.40 6.07 0.64
C THR A 54 20.97 5.99 0.10
N TYR A 55 20.40 4.78 0.08
CA TYR A 55 18.98 4.55 -0.17
C TYR A 55 18.17 4.77 1.11
N TYR A 56 16.89 5.12 0.94
CA TYR A 56 15.98 5.31 2.06
C TYR A 56 14.90 4.24 2.06
N CYS A 57 14.73 3.60 3.20
CA CYS A 57 13.87 2.46 3.40
C CYS A 57 12.66 2.86 4.25
N ALA A 58 11.51 2.26 3.95
CA ALA A 58 10.33 2.34 4.81
C ALA A 58 10.65 1.68 6.15
N ASP A 59 10.58 2.46 7.22
CA ASP A 59 11.07 2.12 8.55
C ASP A 59 9.93 2.33 9.55
N GLU A 60 9.49 1.26 10.20
CA GLU A 60 8.51 1.37 11.26
C GLU A 60 9.15 2.02 12.50
N TYR A 61 8.59 3.14 12.94
CA TYR A 61 9.18 3.97 13.98
C TYR A 61 9.02 3.37 15.39
N ARG A 62 9.98 2.54 15.76
CA ARG A 62 10.05 1.77 17.01
C ARG A 62 9.97 2.56 18.32
N GLN A 63 10.07 3.89 18.29
CA GLN A 63 10.03 4.71 19.51
C GLN A 63 8.61 4.96 20.02
N ILE A 64 7.60 4.62 19.22
CA ILE A 64 6.20 4.65 19.61
C ILE A 64 5.75 3.21 19.77
N ASN A 65 4.95 2.92 20.79
CA ASN A 65 4.38 1.60 21.02
C ASN A 65 2.88 1.60 20.72
N GLY A 66 2.36 0.44 20.33
CA GLY A 66 0.93 0.26 20.09
C GLY A 66 0.55 0.32 18.61
N ASP A 67 -0.74 0.45 18.38
CA ASP A 67 -1.31 0.56 17.04
C ASP A 67 -1.11 1.96 16.45
N GLY A 68 -0.95 2.06 15.13
CA GLY A 68 -0.76 3.34 14.45
C GLY A 68 0.65 3.90 14.56
N ARG A 69 1.66 3.04 14.68
CA ARG A 69 3.06 3.46 14.69
C ARG A 69 3.41 4.15 13.37
N PRO A 70 4.06 5.32 13.38
CA PRO A 70 4.55 5.94 12.17
C PRO A 70 5.42 5.00 11.34
N VAL A 71 5.22 4.99 10.03
CA VAL A 71 6.24 4.52 9.10
C VAL A 71 6.93 5.75 8.53
N LEU A 72 8.25 5.76 8.56
CA LEU A 72 9.09 6.88 8.17
C LEU A 72 10.07 6.42 7.09
N LEU A 73 10.77 7.37 6.49
CA LEU A 73 11.91 7.07 5.64
C LEU A 73 13.21 7.27 6.41
N ARG A 74 14.05 6.22 6.45
CA ARG A 74 15.37 6.26 7.06
C ARG A 74 16.43 5.69 6.13
N PRO A 75 17.72 6.07 6.32
CA PRO A 75 18.82 5.35 5.69
C PRO A 75 18.61 3.85 5.86
N CYS A 76 18.70 3.12 4.74
CA CYS A 76 18.67 1.67 4.77
C CYS A 76 19.89 1.17 5.54
N ASP A 77 19.68 0.59 6.72
CA ASP A 77 20.75 0.14 7.62
C ASP A 77 20.63 -1.34 7.99
N GLY A 78 19.64 -2.04 7.41
CA GLY A 78 19.39 -3.46 7.67
C GLY A 78 18.79 -3.70 9.06
N SER A 79 18.30 -2.66 9.75
CA SER A 79 17.52 -2.86 10.96
C SER A 79 16.22 -3.60 10.66
N TRP A 80 15.86 -4.52 11.54
CA TRP A 80 14.69 -5.41 11.40
C TRP A 80 13.37 -4.67 11.17
N ASN A 81 13.18 -3.46 11.71
CA ASN A 81 11.99 -2.62 11.47
C ASN A 81 11.94 -1.96 10.09
N GLN A 82 12.91 -2.24 9.22
CA GLN A 82 12.89 -1.90 7.79
C GLN A 82 12.43 -3.08 6.93
N PHE A 83 12.28 -4.28 7.51
CA PHE A 83 11.86 -5.46 6.77
C PHE A 83 10.34 -5.63 6.82
N TRP A 84 9.80 -5.94 5.66
CA TRP A 84 8.38 -6.13 5.41
C TRP A 84 8.16 -7.45 4.67
N PHE A 85 6.96 -8.01 4.81
CA PHE A 85 6.49 -9.18 4.07
C PHE A 85 5.23 -8.82 3.29
N VAL A 86 5.26 -8.98 1.98
CA VAL A 86 4.07 -8.76 1.13
C VAL A 86 3.35 -10.10 0.99
N ALA A 87 2.12 -10.14 1.49
CA ALA A 87 1.27 -11.32 1.44
C ALA A 87 0.46 -11.39 0.13
N PRO A 88 0.00 -12.60 -0.29
CA PRO A 88 -0.83 -12.78 -1.48
C PRO A 88 -2.14 -12.00 -1.52
N ASP A 89 -2.65 -11.58 -0.36
CA ASP A 89 -3.87 -10.79 -0.20
C ASP A 89 -3.63 -9.26 -0.34
N GLY A 90 -2.39 -8.85 -0.65
CA GLY A 90 -2.00 -7.45 -0.81
C GLY A 90 -1.69 -6.75 0.50
N LEU A 91 -1.72 -7.45 1.65
CA LEU A 91 -1.26 -6.89 2.91
C LEU A 91 0.28 -6.84 2.93
N ILE A 92 0.82 -5.76 3.50
CA ILE A 92 2.26 -5.62 3.73
C ILE A 92 2.51 -5.65 5.23
N HIS A 93 3.02 -6.77 5.74
CA HIS A 93 3.27 -7.00 7.15
C HIS A 93 4.64 -6.45 7.56
N SER A 94 4.68 -5.70 8.64
CA SER A 94 5.91 -5.39 9.35
C SER A 94 6.45 -6.67 9.98
N THR A 95 7.72 -6.97 9.73
CA THR A 95 8.40 -8.08 10.42
C THR A 95 8.69 -7.76 11.88
N ASN A 96 8.51 -6.50 12.30
CA ASN A 96 8.78 -6.09 13.66
C ASN A 96 7.74 -6.63 14.65
N ASP A 97 6.46 -6.51 14.31
CA ASP A 97 5.38 -6.88 15.22
C ASP A 97 4.18 -7.52 14.53
N GLY A 98 4.29 -7.82 13.23
CA GLY A 98 3.23 -8.46 12.43
C GLY A 98 2.10 -7.55 12.00
N ARG A 99 2.12 -6.26 12.37
CA ARG A 99 1.14 -5.26 11.92
C ARG A 99 1.24 -5.01 10.42
N CYS A 100 0.16 -4.52 9.83
CA CYS A 100 0.07 -4.22 8.41
C CYS A 100 0.33 -2.73 8.14
N LEU A 101 1.00 -2.44 7.03
CA LEU A 101 1.12 -1.10 6.49
C LEU A 101 -0.27 -0.59 6.13
N TRP A 102 -0.59 0.58 6.65
CA TRP A 102 -1.83 1.29 6.45
C TRP A 102 -1.52 2.70 5.98
N GLY A 103 -2.28 3.18 5.00
CA GLY A 103 -2.09 4.48 4.39
C GLY A 103 -3.42 5.16 4.07
N HIS A 104 -3.49 6.48 4.20
CA HIS A 104 -4.69 7.24 3.86
C HIS A 104 -4.33 8.57 3.20
N PHE A 105 -5.29 9.26 2.61
CA PHE A 105 -5.10 10.65 2.22
C PHE A 105 -5.09 11.52 3.48
N PRO A 106 -3.97 12.18 3.83
CA PRO A 106 -3.99 13.13 4.92
C PRO A 106 -4.75 14.39 4.46
N ASP A 107 -5.78 14.76 5.21
CA ASP A 107 -6.61 15.94 4.92
C ASP A 107 -6.01 17.23 5.51
N SER A 108 -5.02 17.08 6.42
CA SER A 108 -4.32 18.19 7.07
C SER A 108 -2.90 17.80 7.51
N PRO A 109 -2.01 18.77 7.80
CA PRO A 109 -0.70 18.48 8.40
C PRO A 109 -0.77 17.75 9.76
N SER A 110 -1.88 17.88 10.49
CA SER A 110 -2.13 17.18 11.76
C SER A 110 -2.49 15.70 11.60
N ASP A 111 -2.86 15.25 10.40
CA ASP A 111 -3.14 13.82 10.10
C ASP A 111 -1.87 13.02 9.80
N SER A 112 -0.71 13.60 10.09
CA SER A 112 0.59 12.95 9.95
C SER A 112 0.83 11.92 11.05
N PRO A 113 1.49 10.79 10.75
CA PRO A 113 1.98 10.40 9.42
C PRO A 113 0.90 9.73 8.57
N GLY A 114 0.94 9.97 7.25
CA GLY A 114 0.03 9.34 6.30
C GLY A 114 0.17 7.81 6.24
N ALA A 115 1.40 7.30 6.44
CA ALA A 115 1.71 5.87 6.49
C ALA A 115 2.00 5.39 7.92
N GLN A 116 1.37 4.29 8.32
CA GLN A 116 1.42 3.75 9.68
C GLN A 116 1.40 2.22 9.68
N ALA A 117 1.96 1.60 10.72
CA ALA A 117 1.78 0.18 11.01
C ALA A 117 0.59 0.01 11.96
N ARG A 118 -0.43 -0.74 11.52
CA ARG A 118 -1.69 -0.96 12.25
C ARG A 118 -2.10 -2.43 12.27
N GLY A 119 -3.02 -2.80 13.15
CA GLY A 119 -3.63 -4.13 13.16
C GLY A 119 -4.14 -4.51 11.77
N CYS A 120 -3.85 -5.74 11.35
CA CYS A 120 -4.17 -6.22 10.01
C CYS A 120 -5.67 -6.43 9.80
N ASN A 121 -6.19 -5.93 8.69
CA ASN A 121 -7.57 -6.11 8.25
C ASN A 121 -7.61 -6.18 6.72
N ALA A 122 -7.72 -7.39 6.17
CA ALA A 122 -7.79 -7.62 4.72
C ALA A 122 -8.98 -6.90 4.04
N ASN A 123 -10.04 -6.57 4.78
CA ASN A 123 -11.18 -5.84 4.22
C ASN A 123 -10.96 -4.32 4.16
N ASP A 124 -9.93 -3.79 4.85
CA ASP A 124 -9.61 -2.36 4.82
C ASP A 124 -8.86 -1.99 3.53
N ALA A 125 -9.46 -1.13 2.72
CA ALA A 125 -8.87 -0.66 1.47
C ALA A 125 -7.56 0.13 1.69
N ASN A 126 -7.36 0.69 2.89
CA ASN A 126 -6.13 1.41 3.24
C ASN A 126 -4.93 0.48 3.49
N GLN A 127 -5.15 -0.82 3.64
CA GLN A 127 -4.10 -1.83 3.90
C GLN A 127 -3.83 -2.77 2.74
N ARG A 128 -4.64 -2.73 1.69
CA ARG A 128 -4.44 -3.54 0.48
C ARG A 128 -3.62 -2.75 -0.52
N TRP A 129 -2.38 -3.15 -0.73
CA TRP A 129 -1.41 -2.46 -1.57
C TRP A 129 -1.16 -3.18 -2.89
N THR A 130 -0.90 -2.39 -3.92
CA THR A 130 -0.50 -2.83 -5.24
C THR A 130 0.79 -2.09 -5.61
N PHE A 131 1.80 -2.86 -6.02
CA PHE A 131 2.98 -2.39 -6.73
C PHE A 131 2.66 -2.27 -8.23
N ASP A 132 2.69 -1.07 -8.78
CA ASP A 132 2.40 -0.80 -10.18
C ASP A 132 3.66 -0.86 -11.06
N THR A 133 3.48 -1.02 -12.37
CA THR A 133 4.57 -1.09 -13.35
C THR A 133 5.34 0.22 -13.53
N ASP A 134 4.76 1.36 -13.11
CA ASP A 134 5.45 2.66 -13.07
C ASP A 134 6.27 2.87 -11.79
N GLY A 135 6.34 1.85 -10.94
CA GLY A 135 7.06 1.87 -9.66
C GLY A 135 6.27 2.48 -8.51
N SER A 136 5.01 2.90 -8.72
CA SER A 136 4.18 3.35 -7.60
C SER A 136 3.72 2.19 -6.71
N VAL A 137 3.52 2.49 -5.42
CA VAL A 137 2.95 1.56 -4.45
C VAL A 137 1.72 2.23 -3.86
N CYS A 138 0.55 1.79 -4.32
CA CYS A 138 -0.73 2.43 -4.02
C CYS A 138 -1.67 1.44 -3.35
N ASN A 139 -2.48 1.92 -2.41
CA ASN A 139 -3.50 1.11 -1.79
C ASN A 139 -4.84 1.15 -2.54
N ALA A 140 -5.74 0.23 -2.18
CA ALA A 140 -7.06 0.13 -2.78
C ALA A 140 -7.98 1.33 -2.47
N ALA A 141 -7.61 2.19 -1.51
CA ALA A 141 -8.28 3.47 -1.26
C ALA A 141 -7.80 4.58 -2.22
N GLY A 142 -6.77 4.33 -3.03
CA GLY A 142 -6.21 5.28 -4.01
C GLY A 142 -5.02 6.10 -3.49
N ALA A 143 -4.58 5.87 -2.27
CA ALA A 143 -3.44 6.57 -1.67
C ALA A 143 -2.13 5.85 -2.00
N CYS A 144 -1.11 6.60 -2.42
CA CYS A 144 0.18 6.08 -2.88
C CYS A 144 1.32 6.55 -1.97
N LEU A 145 2.22 5.63 -1.62
CA LEU A 145 3.41 5.95 -0.83
C LEU A 145 4.20 7.08 -1.49
N THR A 146 4.48 8.13 -0.73
CA THR A 146 5.08 9.35 -1.24
C THR A 146 6.13 9.89 -0.29
N TYR A 147 7.34 10.07 -0.82
CA TYR A 147 8.37 10.88 -0.20
C TYR A 147 8.05 12.37 -0.38
N VAL A 148 7.93 13.11 0.73
CA VAL A 148 7.61 14.55 0.72
C VAL A 148 8.78 15.45 1.15
N GLY A 149 9.91 14.86 1.53
CA GLY A 149 11.10 15.61 1.94
C GLY A 149 11.03 16.41 3.24
N THR A 150 9.91 16.33 3.95
CA THR A 150 9.79 16.89 5.30
C THR A 150 10.63 16.08 6.29
N PRO A 151 11.58 16.71 7.01
CA PRO A 151 12.32 16.04 8.07
C PRO A 151 11.38 15.48 9.15
N GLY A 152 11.70 14.27 9.60
CA GLY A 152 11.04 13.61 10.73
C GLY A 152 11.98 13.48 11.94
N PRO A 153 11.55 12.77 12.99
CA PRO A 153 12.35 12.61 14.19
C PRO A 153 13.62 11.79 13.93
N ARG A 154 14.73 12.15 14.61
CA ARG A 154 15.98 11.38 14.64
C ARG A 154 16.52 11.08 13.23
N SER A 155 16.67 12.13 12.42
CA SER A 155 17.26 12.09 11.07
C SER A 155 16.47 11.22 10.07
N SER A 156 15.16 11.07 10.27
CA SER A 156 14.27 10.46 9.30
C SER A 156 13.62 11.51 8.40
N TYR A 157 12.83 11.06 7.43
CA TYR A 157 11.91 11.88 6.66
C TYR A 157 10.50 11.33 6.82
N ALA A 158 9.51 12.19 6.66
CA ALA A 158 8.12 11.77 6.68
C ALA A 158 7.79 10.95 5.43
N LEU A 159 7.10 9.84 5.63
CA LEU A 159 6.47 9.05 4.57
C LEU A 159 4.97 9.34 4.59
N TRP A 160 4.48 9.89 3.49
CA TRP A 160 3.08 10.26 3.32
C TRP A 160 2.42 9.32 2.31
N THR A 161 1.11 9.43 2.22
CA THR A 161 0.31 8.74 1.22
C THR A 161 -0.54 9.78 0.50
N LEU A 162 -0.21 10.06 -0.75
CA LEU A 162 -0.87 11.09 -1.57
C LEU A 162 -1.53 10.44 -2.78
N GLY A 163 -2.37 11.18 -3.50
CA GLY A 163 -2.94 10.69 -4.75
C GLY A 163 -1.88 10.33 -5.78
N ARG A 164 -2.20 9.39 -6.66
CA ARG A 164 -1.33 9.01 -7.77
C ARG A 164 -1.04 10.23 -8.65
N ASN A 165 0.24 10.54 -8.85
CA ASN A 165 0.65 11.52 -9.85
C ASN A 165 0.52 10.94 -11.27
N ALA A 166 0.25 11.78 -12.28
CA ALA A 166 0.23 11.36 -13.68
C ALA A 166 1.65 10.96 -14.11
N GLY A 167 1.91 9.64 -14.10
CA GLY A 167 3.26 9.08 -14.11
C GLY A 167 3.91 9.31 -12.74
N ALA A 168 4.14 8.25 -11.97
CA ALA A 168 4.79 8.37 -10.67
C ALA A 168 6.12 9.13 -10.82
N GLY A 169 6.15 10.39 -10.37
CA GLY A 169 7.41 11.13 -10.25
C GLY A 169 8.33 10.39 -9.28
N ILE A 170 9.63 10.70 -9.30
CA ILE A 170 10.63 9.98 -8.48
C ILE A 170 10.26 9.89 -6.98
N THR A 171 9.45 10.82 -6.48
CA THR A 171 8.94 10.88 -5.09
C THR A 171 7.89 9.81 -4.77
N GLN A 172 7.23 9.23 -5.76
CA GLN A 172 6.25 8.16 -5.63
C GLN A 172 6.73 6.84 -6.22
N GLN A 173 7.99 6.76 -6.63
CA GLN A 173 8.58 5.51 -7.12
C GLN A 173 9.28 4.76 -6.00
N TRP A 174 9.04 3.46 -5.96
CA TRP A 174 9.56 2.54 -4.95
C TRP A 174 10.15 1.30 -5.61
N GLY A 175 11.23 0.81 -5.00
CA GLY A 175 11.82 -0.48 -5.34
C GLY A 175 11.53 -1.46 -4.22
N TRP A 176 11.20 -2.69 -4.58
CA TRP A 176 11.20 -3.81 -3.64
C TRP A 176 12.56 -4.51 -3.72
N GLN A 177 13.28 -4.58 -2.61
CA GLN A 177 14.55 -5.32 -2.52
C GLN A 177 14.33 -6.59 -1.71
N HIS A 178 14.46 -7.73 -2.39
CA HIS A 178 14.32 -9.06 -1.81
C HIS A 178 15.39 -9.35 -0.75
N SER A 179 14.99 -9.96 0.35
CA SER A 179 15.93 -10.42 1.40
C SER A 179 16.75 -11.65 0.98
N ASP A 180 16.24 -12.43 0.02
CA ASP A 180 16.84 -13.65 -0.55
C ASP A 180 17.57 -13.42 -1.88
N SER A 181 17.65 -12.17 -2.32
CA SER A 181 18.46 -11.81 -3.49
C SER A 181 19.94 -12.07 -3.19
N ASP A 182 20.62 -12.82 -4.08
CA ASP A 182 22.09 -12.97 -4.11
C ASP A 182 22.83 -11.62 -4.17
N ARG A 183 22.10 -10.52 -4.37
CA ARG A 183 22.51 -9.19 -3.96
C ARG A 183 21.96 -8.93 -2.55
N PRO A 184 22.78 -9.11 -1.50
CA PRO A 184 22.35 -8.79 -0.15
C PRO A 184 21.86 -7.33 -0.07
N VAL A 185 20.98 -7.06 0.90
CA VAL A 185 20.57 -5.71 1.30
C VAL A 185 21.81 -4.99 1.87
N PHE A 186 22.72 -4.59 1.00
CA PHE A 186 23.87 -3.74 1.31
C PHE A 186 24.04 -2.72 0.19
N PRO A 187 23.29 -1.62 0.20
CA PRO A 187 23.69 -0.49 -0.60
C PRO A 187 24.90 0.27 -0.03
N ASN A 188 25.47 -0.14 1.13
CA ASN A 188 26.81 0.23 1.60
C ASN A 188 27.28 -0.72 2.73
N ILE A 189 28.06 -1.76 2.39
CA ILE A 189 29.33 -2.05 3.09
C ILE A 189 30.44 -1.80 2.08
#